data_AF-A0A943G274-F1
#
_entry.id   AF-A0A943G274-F1
#
_cell.length_a   1.000
_cell.length_b   1.000
_cell.length_c   1.000
_cell.angle_alpha   90.00
_cell.angle_beta   90.00
_cell.angle_gamma   90.00
#
_symmetry.space_group_name_H-M   'P 1'
#
loop_
_entity.id
_entity.type
_entity.pdbx_description
1 polymer ?
#
loop_
_entity_poly.entity_id
_entity_poly.type
_entity_poly.pdbx_seq_one_letter_code
_entity_poly.pdbx_strand_id
1 'polypeptide(L)'
;MEIERKWMVNGWPEGLALKEEFAMRQGYISVRPTVRIREEALTGGKTHYVLCFKSGSGLAREEIERDIDPELFNDLETKIIGRPLIRKLRRSYLLPDGAVLEVNHVDEGQPTEFWYAEVEYPTVEAARSWQPAAVGLADYLSDEVTDQPGQSMGAYWEQTRG
;
A
#
# COMPACT_ATOMS: atom_id res chain seq x y z
N MET A 1 4.48 -12.38 8.91
CA MET A 1 5.55 -11.38 8.87
C MET A 1 5.62 -10.92 7.45
N GLU A 2 5.26 -9.67 7.19
CA GLU A 2 5.31 -9.07 5.86
C GLU A 2 6.73 -8.53 5.61
N ILE A 3 7.26 -8.75 4.40
CA ILE A 3 8.59 -8.28 3.97
C ILE A 3 8.43 -7.57 2.64
N GLU A 4 8.54 -6.24 2.64
CA GLU A 4 8.29 -5.41 1.46
C GLU A 4 9.42 -4.41 1.24
N ARG A 5 9.72 -4.11 -0.03
CA ARG A 5 10.50 -2.92 -0.39
C ARG A 5 9.58 -1.90 -1.05
N LYS A 6 9.90 -0.62 -0.88
CA LYS A 6 9.08 0.49 -1.33
C LYS A 6 9.89 1.50 -2.13
N TRP A 7 9.32 1.99 -3.21
CA TRP A 7 9.89 3.05 -4.05
C TRP A 7 8.90 4.18 -4.27
N MET A 8 9.40 5.40 -4.34
CA MET A 8 8.64 6.50 -4.94
C MET A 8 8.77 6.40 -6.45
N VAL A 9 7.66 6.58 -7.17
CA VAL A 9 7.62 6.44 -8.63
C VAL A 9 6.84 7.58 -9.25
N ASN A 10 6.89 7.70 -10.58
CA ASN A 10 6.15 8.72 -11.32
C ASN A 10 5.23 8.04 -12.34
N GLY A 11 3.94 7.96 -12.01
CA GLY A 11 2.92 7.36 -12.88
C GLY A 11 2.88 5.83 -12.82
N TRP A 12 2.34 5.22 -13.89
CA TRP A 12 2.22 3.77 -14.04
C TRP A 12 3.42 3.22 -14.82
N PRO A 13 3.84 1.97 -14.56
CA PRO A 13 4.91 1.35 -15.33
C PRO A 13 4.43 1.03 -16.75
N GLU A 14 5.31 1.20 -17.73
CA GLU A 14 5.04 0.89 -19.13
C GLU A 14 5.47 -0.55 -19.48
N GLY A 15 4.79 -1.16 -20.45
CA GLY A 15 5.16 -2.48 -20.98
C GLY A 15 4.90 -3.68 -20.07
N LEU A 16 4.34 -3.47 -18.87
CA LEU A 16 3.94 -4.56 -17.97
C LEU A 16 2.46 -4.93 -18.13
N ALA A 17 2.18 -6.22 -18.05
CA ALA A 17 0.82 -6.73 -18.09
C ALA A 17 0.10 -6.45 -16.76
N LEU A 18 -1.01 -5.72 -16.82
CA LEU A 18 -1.88 -5.50 -15.66
C LEU A 18 -2.49 -6.83 -15.22
N LYS A 19 -2.27 -7.20 -13.96
CA LYS A 19 -2.83 -8.40 -13.34
C LYS A 19 -4.19 -8.11 -12.71
N GLU A 20 -4.29 -7.01 -11.97
CA GLU A 20 -5.47 -6.63 -11.21
C GLU A 20 -5.42 -5.14 -10.85
N GLU A 21 -6.59 -4.55 -10.61
CA GLU A 21 -6.75 -3.15 -10.22
C GLU A 21 -7.77 -3.06 -9.07
N PHE A 22 -7.43 -2.27 -8.06
CA PHE A 22 -8.28 -2.03 -6.89
C PHE A 22 -8.50 -0.54 -6.69
N ALA A 23 -9.77 -0.15 -6.52
CA ALA A 23 -10.10 1.11 -5.86
C ALA A 23 -10.10 0.87 -4.34
N MET A 24 -9.33 1.65 -3.60
CA MET A 24 -9.13 1.44 -2.17
C MET A 24 -9.45 2.70 -1.38
N ARG A 25 -9.98 2.50 -0.16
CA ARG A 25 -10.07 3.54 0.88
C ARG A 25 -9.42 3.03 2.14
N GLN A 26 -8.71 3.89 2.86
CA GLN A 26 -8.14 3.49 4.16
C GLN A 26 -8.11 4.65 5.15
N GLY A 27 -8.28 4.32 6.43
CA GLY A 27 -8.16 5.26 7.54
C GLY A 27 -7.58 4.63 8.77
N TYR A 28 -7.07 5.49 9.65
CA TYR A 28 -6.35 5.06 10.84
C TYR A 28 -7.12 5.49 12.09
N ILE A 29 -7.45 4.50 12.93
CA ILE A 29 -7.94 4.73 14.30
C ILE A 29 -6.74 5.08 15.20
N SER A 30 -5.60 4.44 14.95
CA SER A 30 -4.31 4.74 15.60
C SER A 30 -3.18 4.47 14.61
N VAL A 31 -2.11 5.27 14.69
CA VAL A 31 -0.91 5.10 13.86
C VAL A 31 0.19 4.35 14.63
N ARG A 32 0.27 4.51 15.96
CA ARG A 32 1.25 3.84 16.83
C ARG A 32 0.61 3.35 18.15
N PRO A 33 0.34 2.03 18.30
CA PRO A 33 0.41 0.97 17.28
C PRO A 33 -0.58 1.23 16.14
N THR A 34 -0.37 0.64 14.97
CA THR A 34 -1.26 0.86 13.83
C THR A 34 -2.55 0.06 14.01
N VAL A 35 -3.69 0.76 13.98
CA VAL A 35 -5.03 0.19 13.82
C VAL A 35 -5.67 0.90 12.64
N ARG A 36 -5.85 0.17 11.53
CA ARG A 36 -6.27 0.72 10.24
C ARG A 36 -7.46 -0.05 9.69
N ILE A 37 -8.45 0.66 9.15
CA ILE A 37 -9.48 0.07 8.31
C ILE A 37 -9.12 0.27 6.84
N ARG A 38 -9.39 -0.74 6.00
CA ARG A 38 -9.14 -0.71 4.56
C ARG A 38 -10.32 -1.32 3.82
N GLU A 39 -10.85 -0.60 2.83
CA GLU A 39 -11.76 -1.14 1.83
C GLU A 39 -10.96 -1.37 0.55
N GLU A 40 -11.17 -2.52 -0.08
CA GLU A 40 -10.52 -2.93 -1.33
C GLU A 40 -11.57 -3.41 -2.32
N ALA A 41 -11.90 -2.59 -3.31
CA ALA A 41 -12.84 -2.93 -4.38
C ALA A 41 -12.07 -3.38 -5.62
N LEU A 42 -12.08 -4.69 -5.91
CA LEU A 42 -11.47 -5.26 -7.11
C LEU A 42 -12.31 -4.89 -8.35
N THR A 43 -11.67 -4.37 -9.40
CA THR A 43 -12.33 -4.08 -10.68
C THR A 43 -12.95 -5.36 -11.25
N GLY A 44 -14.27 -5.36 -11.43
CA GLY A 44 -15.03 -6.53 -11.89
C GLY A 44 -15.19 -7.66 -10.86
N GLY A 45 -14.80 -7.42 -9.60
CA GLY A 45 -14.77 -8.40 -8.53
C GLY A 45 -15.56 -7.99 -7.29
N LYS A 46 -15.14 -8.54 -6.14
CA LYS A 46 -15.74 -8.25 -4.83
C LYS A 46 -15.06 -7.07 -4.14
N THR A 47 -15.79 -6.44 -3.24
CA THR A 47 -15.24 -5.49 -2.28
C THR A 47 -14.99 -6.19 -0.95
N HIS A 48 -13.77 -6.05 -0.42
CA HIS A 48 -13.37 -6.51 0.89
C HIS A 48 -13.24 -5.34 1.86
N TYR A 49 -13.57 -5.56 3.13
CA TYR A 49 -13.38 -4.60 4.21
C TYR A 49 -12.54 -5.26 5.28
N VAL A 50 -11.43 -4.64 5.64
CA VAL A 50 -10.36 -5.25 6.44
C VAL A 50 -10.02 -4.34 7.61
N LEU A 51 -9.91 -4.93 8.79
CA LEU A 51 -9.31 -4.32 9.97
C LEU A 51 -7.89 -4.88 10.16
N CYS A 52 -6.89 -4.00 10.11
CA CYS A 52 -5.49 -4.34 10.25
C CYS A 52 -4.93 -3.83 11.58
N PHE A 53 -4.18 -4.68 12.27
CA PHE A 53 -3.32 -4.32 13.40
C PHE A 53 -1.87 -4.53 13.00
N LYS A 54 -1.03 -3.50 13.07
CA LYS A 54 0.41 -3.63 12.77
C LYS A 54 1.27 -3.20 13.95
N SER A 55 2.33 -3.97 14.19
CA SER A 55 3.42 -3.65 15.12
C SER A 55 4.77 -3.73 14.40
N GLY A 56 5.74 -2.92 14.87
CA GLY A 56 7.06 -2.81 14.24
C GLY A 56 7.17 -1.71 13.17
N SER A 57 8.34 -1.60 12.56
CA SER A 57 8.70 -0.57 11.57
C SER A 57 9.77 -1.10 10.61
N GLY A 58 9.88 -0.50 9.41
CA GLY A 58 10.89 -0.85 8.41
C GLY A 58 10.51 -2.08 7.57
N LEU A 59 11.53 -2.81 7.12
CA LEU A 59 11.43 -3.97 6.21
C LEU A 59 10.56 -5.13 6.67
N ALA A 60 10.47 -5.42 7.97
CA ALA A 60 9.71 -6.57 8.49
C ALA A 60 8.75 -6.14 9.59
N ARG A 61 7.47 -6.52 9.46
CA ARG A 61 6.41 -6.12 10.41
C ARG A 61 5.51 -7.29 10.78
N GLU A 62 5.00 -7.27 12.00
CA GLU A 62 3.91 -8.16 12.39
C GLU A 62 2.59 -7.49 12.03
N GLU A 63 1.74 -8.23 11.32
CA GLU A 63 0.44 -7.78 10.88
C GLU A 63 -0.61 -8.84 11.15
N ILE A 64 -1.75 -8.40 11.69
CA ILE A 64 -2.95 -9.21 11.87
C ILE A 64 -4.05 -8.52 11.07
N GLU A 65 -4.61 -9.22 10.09
CA GLU A 65 -5.75 -8.76 9.31
C GLU A 65 -6.99 -9.59 9.61
N ARG A 66 -8.15 -8.92 9.65
CA ARG A 66 -9.45 -9.56 9.76
C ARG A 66 -10.42 -8.92 8.79
N ASP A 67 -11.10 -9.76 8.01
CA ASP A 67 -12.28 -9.33 7.30
C ASP A 67 -13.34 -8.87 8.31
N ILE A 68 -13.95 -7.73 8.00
CA ILE A 68 -15.08 -7.16 8.74
C ILE A 68 -16.24 -6.96 7.77
N ASP A 69 -17.46 -6.89 8.31
CA ASP A 69 -18.61 -6.56 7.48
C ASP A 69 -18.65 -5.05 7.13
N PRO A 70 -19.39 -4.67 6.08
CA PRO A 70 -19.48 -3.27 5.64
C PRO A 70 -20.13 -2.34 6.68
N GLU A 71 -21.00 -2.85 7.56
CA GLU A 71 -21.67 -2.05 8.59
C GLU A 71 -20.67 -1.62 9.66
N LEU A 72 -19.85 -2.56 10.15
CA LEU A 72 -18.76 -2.26 11.07
C LEU A 72 -17.74 -1.31 10.43
N PHE A 73 -17.37 -1.51 9.16
CA PHE A 73 -16.48 -0.57 8.47
C PHE A 73 -17.05 0.85 8.46
N ASN A 74 -18.33 1.01 8.09
CA ASN A 74 -18.99 2.30 8.06
C ASN A 74 -19.08 2.95 9.45
N ASP A 75 -19.34 2.16 10.49
CA ASP A 75 -19.35 2.66 11.87
C ASP A 75 -17.96 3.13 12.31
N LEU A 76 -16.91 2.39 11.99
CA LEU A 76 -15.53 2.80 12.26
C LEU A 76 -15.15 4.07 11.47
N GLU A 77 -15.52 4.16 10.19
CA GLU A 77 -15.28 5.35 9.35
C GLU A 77 -16.00 6.58 9.92
N THR A 78 -17.29 6.47 10.20
CA THR A 78 -18.14 7.64 10.48
C THR A 78 -18.22 8.02 11.96
N LYS A 79 -18.23 7.04 12.87
CA LYS A 79 -18.44 7.27 14.31
C LYS A 79 -17.13 7.33 15.10
N ILE A 80 -16.08 6.62 14.65
CA ILE A 80 -14.79 6.55 15.35
C ILE A 80 -13.75 7.46 14.68
N ILE A 81 -13.51 7.30 13.37
CA ILE A 81 -12.49 8.07 12.65
C ILE A 81 -12.97 9.50 12.38
N GLY A 82 -14.17 9.66 11.80
CA GLY A 82 -14.79 10.97 11.59
C GLY A 82 -14.01 11.93 10.67
N ARG A 83 -13.11 11.40 9.83
CA ARG A 83 -12.24 12.16 8.92
C ARG A 83 -12.24 11.50 7.53
N PRO A 84 -12.04 12.26 6.43
CA PRO A 84 -11.96 11.69 5.09
C PRO A 84 -10.85 10.64 4.98
N LEU A 85 -11.21 9.44 4.51
CA LEU A 85 -10.27 8.36 4.25
C LEU A 85 -9.30 8.72 3.12
N ILE A 86 -8.10 8.15 3.16
CA ILE A 86 -7.14 8.21 2.04
C ILE A 86 -7.70 7.32 0.92
N ARG A 87 -7.74 7.85 -0.29
CA ARG A 87 -8.13 7.09 -1.49
C ARG A 87 -6.91 6.64 -2.25
N LYS A 88 -6.97 5.44 -2.83
CA LYS A 88 -5.92 4.93 -3.71
C LYS A 88 -6.49 4.15 -4.87
N LEU A 89 -5.86 4.29 -6.03
CA LEU A 89 -5.96 3.30 -7.09
C LEU A 89 -4.68 2.45 -7.04
N ARG A 90 -4.83 1.14 -6.83
CA ARG A 90 -3.71 0.20 -6.84
C ARG A 90 -3.78 -0.65 -8.10
N ARG A 91 -2.68 -0.76 -8.83
CA ARG A 91 -2.49 -1.69 -9.95
C ARG A 91 -1.37 -2.66 -9.64
N SER A 92 -1.66 -3.95 -9.80
CA SER A 92 -0.66 -5.00 -9.63
C SER A 92 -0.21 -5.50 -11.01
N TYR A 93 1.09 -5.68 -11.18
CA TYR A 93 1.71 -6.13 -12.42
C TYR A 93 2.54 -7.38 -12.16
N LEU A 94 2.44 -8.38 -13.05
CA LEU A 94 3.29 -9.56 -12.99
C LEU A 94 4.66 -9.23 -13.59
N LEU A 95 5.73 -9.45 -12.83
CA LEU A 95 7.10 -9.25 -13.26
C LEU A 95 7.67 -10.51 -13.97
N PRO A 96 8.69 -10.36 -14.82
CA PRO A 96 9.33 -11.48 -15.54
C PRO A 96 9.85 -12.60 -14.64
N ASP A 97 10.22 -12.31 -13.41
CA ASP A 97 10.72 -13.27 -12.41
C ASP A 97 9.59 -13.90 -11.56
N GLY A 98 8.33 -13.55 -11.84
CA GLY A 98 7.15 -14.04 -11.13
C GLY A 98 6.76 -13.22 -9.90
N ALA A 99 7.55 -12.23 -9.50
CA ALA A 99 7.16 -11.30 -8.44
C ALA A 99 5.99 -10.41 -8.89
N VAL A 100 5.31 -9.79 -7.92
CA VAL A 100 4.21 -8.85 -8.17
C VAL A 100 4.67 -7.46 -7.77
N LEU A 101 4.55 -6.52 -8.71
CA LEU A 101 4.76 -5.10 -8.45
C LEU A 101 3.40 -4.44 -8.19
N GLU A 102 3.21 -3.90 -7.00
CA GLU A 102 2.02 -3.11 -6.66
C GLU A 102 2.34 -1.63 -6.79
N VAL A 103 1.69 -0.94 -7.73
CA VAL A 103 1.82 0.50 -7.92
C VAL A 103 0.56 1.18 -7.42
N ASN A 104 0.72 2.22 -6.62
CA ASN A 104 -0.36 2.94 -5.96
C ASN A 104 -0.33 4.41 -6.38
N HIS A 105 -1.47 4.92 -6.85
CA HIS A 105 -1.71 6.36 -6.98
C HIS A 105 -2.60 6.80 -5.83
N VAL A 106 -2.08 7.68 -4.98
CA VAL A 106 -2.69 8.09 -3.71
C VAL A 106 -3.33 9.45 -3.87
N ASP A 107 -4.56 9.60 -3.38
CA ASP A 107 -5.31 10.85 -3.30
C ASP A 107 -5.35 11.63 -4.62
N GLU A 108 -5.55 10.94 -5.74
CA GLU A 108 -5.63 11.51 -7.09
C GLU A 108 -6.40 12.85 -7.13
N GLY A 109 -5.77 13.85 -7.74
CA GLY A 109 -6.32 15.19 -7.90
C GLY A 109 -6.25 16.09 -6.66
N GLN A 110 -5.70 15.61 -5.53
CA GLN A 110 -5.37 16.45 -4.39
C GLN A 110 -3.97 17.07 -4.53
N PRO A 111 -3.70 18.23 -3.91
CA PRO A 111 -2.34 18.80 -3.88
C PRO A 111 -1.28 17.89 -3.24
N THR A 112 -1.72 16.90 -2.47
CA THR A 112 -0.88 15.91 -1.78
C THR A 112 -0.86 14.57 -2.49
N GLU A 113 -1.32 14.49 -3.74
CA GLU A 113 -1.29 13.25 -4.51
C GLU A 113 0.15 12.78 -4.77
N PHE A 114 0.36 11.47 -4.80
CA PHE A 114 1.66 10.87 -5.10
C PHE A 114 1.54 9.43 -5.56
N TRP A 115 2.65 8.89 -6.09
CA TRP A 115 2.75 7.50 -6.50
C TRP A 115 3.85 6.80 -5.72
N TYR A 116 3.61 5.54 -5.38
CA TYR A 116 4.63 4.67 -4.86
C TYR A 116 4.43 3.25 -5.38
N ALA A 117 5.51 2.48 -5.42
CA ALA A 117 5.49 1.07 -5.77
C ALA A 117 6.01 0.22 -4.62
N GLU A 118 5.46 -0.97 -4.45
CA GLU A 118 5.87 -1.96 -3.45
C GLU A 118 6.05 -3.34 -4.13
N VAL A 119 7.01 -4.11 -3.63
CA VAL A 119 7.21 -5.52 -3.98
C VAL A 119 7.35 -6.29 -2.67
N GLU A 120 6.55 -7.36 -2.52
CA GLU A 120 6.61 -8.27 -1.38
C GLU A 120 7.56 -9.45 -1.66
N TYR A 121 8.25 -9.91 -0.62
CA TYR A 121 9.25 -10.96 -0.69
C TYR A 121 8.99 -12.05 0.34
N PRO A 122 9.31 -13.32 0.02
CA PRO A 122 9.14 -14.41 0.98
C PRO A 122 10.18 -14.38 2.11
N THR A 123 11.34 -13.75 1.90
CA THR A 123 12.43 -13.65 2.89
C THR A 123 13.16 -12.31 2.79
N VAL A 124 13.85 -11.94 3.87
CA VAL A 124 14.68 -10.72 3.93
C VAL A 124 15.85 -10.83 2.94
N GLU A 125 16.42 -12.03 2.78
CA GLU A 125 17.51 -12.30 1.84
C GLU A 125 17.05 -12.12 0.39
N ALA A 126 15.82 -12.56 0.05
CA ALA A 126 15.23 -12.34 -1.27
C ALA A 126 15.04 -10.83 -1.53
N ALA A 127 14.49 -10.09 -0.55
CA ALA A 127 14.33 -8.64 -0.67
C ALA A 127 15.65 -7.92 -0.93
N ARG A 128 16.70 -8.27 -0.19
CA ARG A 128 18.04 -7.65 -0.28
C ARG A 128 18.79 -8.01 -1.56
N SER A 129 18.59 -9.21 -2.10
CA SER A 129 19.29 -9.66 -3.31
C SER A 129 18.57 -9.26 -4.60
N TRP A 130 17.28 -8.95 -4.53
CA TRP A 130 16.49 -8.54 -5.69
C TRP A 130 16.93 -7.19 -6.26
N GLN A 131 17.01 -7.10 -7.58
CA GLN A 131 17.47 -5.90 -8.30
C GLN A 131 16.43 -5.49 -9.34
N PRO A 132 15.91 -4.25 -9.31
CA PRO A 132 14.97 -3.77 -10.33
C PRO A 132 15.47 -3.92 -11.77
N ALA A 133 16.79 -3.78 -11.98
CA ALA A 133 17.41 -3.96 -13.29
C ALA A 133 17.20 -5.36 -13.89
N ALA A 134 17.08 -6.40 -13.05
CA ALA A 134 16.87 -7.78 -13.50
C ALA A 134 15.51 -7.97 -14.21
N VAL A 135 14.55 -7.09 -13.93
CA VAL A 135 13.21 -7.10 -14.53
C VAL A 135 12.97 -5.88 -15.45
N GLY A 136 14.03 -5.16 -15.82
CA GLY A 136 13.94 -4.00 -16.71
C GLY A 136 13.35 -2.73 -16.07
N LEU A 137 13.32 -2.63 -14.74
CA LEU A 137 12.72 -1.51 -14.00
C LEU A 137 13.76 -0.61 -13.29
N ALA A 138 15.01 -0.61 -13.75
CA ALA A 138 16.10 0.16 -13.11
C ALA A 138 15.76 1.64 -12.95
N ASP A 139 15.29 2.29 -14.02
CA ASP A 139 14.97 3.72 -13.99
C ASP A 139 13.67 3.99 -13.22
N TYR A 140 12.68 3.11 -13.36
CA TYR A 140 11.36 3.26 -12.76
C TYR A 140 11.39 3.07 -11.23
N LEU A 141 12.19 2.13 -10.71
CA LEU A 141 12.35 1.84 -9.28
C LEU A 141 13.72 2.34 -8.76
N SER A 142 14.03 3.61 -9.04
CA SER A 142 15.32 4.22 -8.70
C SER A 142 15.34 4.93 -7.34
N ASP A 143 14.18 5.31 -6.79
CA ASP A 143 14.06 6.02 -5.50
C ASP A 143 13.51 5.10 -4.40
N GLU A 144 14.38 4.26 -3.81
CA GLU A 144 14.00 3.34 -2.75
C GLU A 144 13.88 4.04 -1.39
N VAL A 145 12.73 3.84 -0.73
CA VAL A 145 12.33 4.51 0.51
C VAL A 145 11.95 3.55 1.65
N THR A 146 12.22 2.25 1.51
CA THR A 146 11.79 1.17 2.43
C THR A 146 11.96 1.49 3.92
N ASP A 147 13.12 2.01 4.33
CA ASP A 147 13.44 2.32 5.73
C ASP A 147 13.53 3.83 6.01
N GLN A 148 13.07 4.67 5.09
CA GLN A 148 13.11 6.12 5.26
C GLN A 148 11.97 6.61 6.16
N PRO A 149 12.24 7.45 7.19
CA PRO A 149 11.20 8.02 8.04
C PRO A 149 10.17 8.82 7.24
N GLY A 150 8.89 8.72 7.63
CA GLY A 150 7.81 9.49 7.01
C GLY A 150 7.19 8.87 5.76
N GLN A 151 7.73 7.75 5.26
CA GLN A 151 7.30 7.14 3.98
C GLN A 151 6.20 6.09 4.14
N SER A 152 5.70 5.91 5.37
CA SER A 152 4.56 5.05 5.64
C SER A 152 3.24 5.76 5.36
N MET A 153 2.21 4.99 5.02
CA MET A 153 0.87 5.54 4.85
C MET A 153 0.26 6.09 6.14
N GLY A 154 0.73 5.60 7.29
CA GLY A 154 0.37 6.16 8.59
C GLY A 154 0.98 7.55 8.80
N ALA A 155 2.23 7.78 8.38
CA ALA A 155 2.85 9.11 8.42
C ALA A 155 2.14 10.08 7.47
N TYR A 156 1.79 9.64 6.26
CA TYR A 156 0.97 10.43 5.34
C TYR A 156 -0.40 10.78 5.93
N TRP A 157 -1.04 9.84 6.64
CA TRP A 157 -2.28 10.10 7.38
C TRP A 157 -2.09 11.18 8.43
N GLU A 158 -1.06 11.09 9.30
CA GLU A 158 -0.76 12.11 10.31
C GLU A 158 -0.52 13.48 9.66
N GLN A 159 0.16 13.53 8.53
CA GLN A 159 0.47 14.79 7.84
C GLN A 159 -0.77 15.47 7.24
N THR A 160 -1.69 14.69 6.68
CA THR A 160 -2.78 15.23 5.84
C THR A 160 -4.13 15.22 6.52
N ARG A 161 -4.33 14.31 7.48
CA ARG A 161 -5.59 14.13 8.23
C ARG A 161 -5.38 14.29 9.72
N GLY A 162 -4.16 14.49 10.23
CA GLY A 162 -3.84 14.66 11.66
C GLY A 162 -4.51 15.84 12.33
#